data_AF-A0A4Z1AZG6-F1
#
_entry.id   AF-A0A4Z1AZG6-F1
#
_cell.length_a   1.000
_cell.length_b   1.000
_cell.length_c   1.000
_cell.angle_alpha   90.00
_cell.angle_beta   90.00
_cell.angle_gamma   90.00
#
_symmetry.space_group_name_H-M   'P 1'
#
loop_
_entity.id
_entity.type
_entity.pdbx_description
1 polymer ?
#
loop_
_entity_poly.entity_id
_entity_poly.type
_entity_poly.pdbx_seq_one_letter_code
_entity_poly.pdbx_strand_id
1 'polypeptide(L)'
;MSVTEATLTGMADWYKDDMFVQADKTGTMPDNDVVDLVTNIINKYTTSKTERRSHYQITKVTFLVDSCKNINKDIPVKPISSKVIIKFGKNAEQKVVNEKSLNLLKEIGELTKNYSITIISTARDPYNQARVMYENIILNGMKEQRKTYAASGQKVLDSYEFAKSKGKAKEGIIKEMEAKIKELGSTTVSKHCVDPSIMNVFDVSIAGLSNPKDFKREITKKVTKVLVENNCYHIEIKQ
;
A
#
# COMPACT_ATOMS: atom_id res chain seq x y z
N MET A 1 27.20 -19.25 32.75
CA MET A 1 26.16 -18.68 31.87
C MET A 1 26.84 -17.72 30.92
N SER A 2 26.74 -17.97 29.63
CA SER A 2 27.24 -17.06 28.58
C SER A 2 26.32 -15.83 28.47
N VAL A 3 26.81 -14.77 27.80
CA VAL A 3 25.99 -13.58 27.49
C VAL A 3 24.74 -13.97 26.69
N THR A 4 24.90 -14.89 25.74
CA THR A 4 23.79 -15.42 24.93
C THR A 4 22.75 -16.14 25.79
N GLU A 5 23.18 -17.02 26.68
CA GLU A 5 22.29 -17.74 27.60
C GLU A 5 21.54 -16.76 28.51
N ALA A 6 22.25 -15.81 29.13
CA ALA A 6 21.64 -14.82 30.01
C ALA A 6 20.61 -13.94 29.30
N THR A 7 20.88 -13.57 28.04
CA THR A 7 19.96 -12.78 27.22
C THR A 7 18.71 -13.59 26.88
N LEU A 8 18.88 -14.84 26.44
CA LEU A 8 17.77 -15.72 26.08
C LEU A 8 16.87 -16.04 27.27
N THR A 9 17.45 -16.25 28.46
CA THR A 9 16.64 -16.48 29.67
C THR A 9 15.85 -15.25 30.08
N GLY A 10 16.45 -14.05 29.99
CA GLY A 10 15.73 -12.80 30.27
C GLY A 10 14.58 -12.54 29.28
N MET A 11 14.79 -12.86 27.99
CA MET A 11 13.72 -12.79 26.99
C MET A 11 12.63 -13.85 27.26
N ALA A 12 13.02 -15.07 27.63
CA ALA A 12 12.06 -16.13 27.95
C ALA A 12 11.11 -15.72 29.09
N ASP A 13 11.64 -15.13 30.16
CA ASP A 13 10.82 -14.59 31.26
C ASP A 13 9.89 -13.47 30.75
N TRP A 14 10.42 -12.55 29.94
CA TRP A 14 9.63 -11.44 29.34
C TRP A 14 8.41 -11.90 28.54
N TYR A 15 8.53 -13.02 27.81
CA TYR A 15 7.43 -13.58 27.02
C TYR A 15 6.52 -14.51 27.82
N LYS A 16 7.09 -15.35 28.69
CA LYS A 16 6.35 -16.40 29.40
C LYS A 16 5.33 -15.82 30.39
N ASP A 17 5.68 -14.73 31.07
CA ASP A 17 4.85 -14.13 32.10
C ASP A 17 4.02 -12.94 31.56
N ASP A 18 3.86 -12.84 30.23
CA ASP A 18 3.07 -11.81 29.53
C ASP A 18 3.46 -10.36 29.90
N MET A 19 4.71 -10.14 30.32
CA MET A 19 5.20 -8.79 30.67
C MET A 19 5.12 -7.84 29.48
N PHE A 20 5.38 -8.35 28.27
CA PHE A 20 5.24 -7.57 27.03
C PHE A 20 3.83 -7.01 26.83
N VAL A 21 2.78 -7.74 27.23
CA VAL A 21 1.38 -7.28 27.12
C VAL A 21 1.12 -6.06 28.01
N GLN A 22 1.74 -6.02 29.20
CA GLN A 22 1.63 -4.84 30.04
C GLN A 22 2.44 -3.68 29.47
N ALA A 23 3.63 -3.95 28.94
CA ALA A 23 4.47 -2.93 28.30
C ALA A 23 3.77 -2.28 27.08
N ASP A 24 2.95 -3.02 26.34
CA ASP A 24 2.16 -2.50 25.20
C ASP A 24 1.13 -1.43 25.62
N LYS A 25 0.80 -1.32 26.90
CA LYS A 25 -0.06 -0.24 27.42
C LYS A 25 0.67 1.11 27.50
N THR A 26 1.97 1.16 27.25
CA THR A 26 2.74 2.40 27.21
C THR A 26 2.10 3.40 26.23
N GLY A 27 1.76 4.60 26.72
CA GLY A 27 1.09 5.64 25.91
C GLY A 27 -0.44 5.55 25.89
N THR A 28 -1.03 4.49 26.46
CA THR A 28 -2.47 4.41 26.77
C THR A 28 -2.78 4.75 28.23
N MET A 29 -1.77 4.66 29.11
CA MET A 29 -1.85 5.01 30.53
C MET A 29 -0.52 5.61 31.03
N PRO A 30 -0.49 6.20 32.23
CA PRO A 30 0.74 6.79 32.79
C PRO A 30 1.89 5.77 32.84
N ASP A 31 3.09 6.19 32.44
CA ASP A 31 4.27 5.31 32.36
C ASP A 31 4.57 4.61 33.69
N ASN A 32 4.40 5.30 34.82
CA ASN A 32 4.65 4.72 36.14
C ASN A 32 3.70 3.56 36.44
N ASP A 33 2.46 3.63 35.96
CA ASP A 33 1.47 2.57 36.15
C ASP A 33 1.84 1.35 35.31
N VAL A 34 2.32 1.56 34.08
CA VAL A 34 2.85 0.49 33.22
C VAL A 34 4.05 -0.19 33.86
N VAL A 35 5.03 0.59 34.35
CA VAL A 35 6.21 0.06 35.04
C VAL A 35 5.80 -0.73 36.29
N ASP A 36 4.79 -0.28 37.02
CA ASP A 36 4.28 -0.98 38.19
C ASP A 36 3.58 -2.30 37.82
N LEU A 37 2.82 -2.34 36.73
CA LEU A 37 2.20 -3.57 36.23
C LEU A 37 3.26 -4.63 35.91
N VAL A 38 4.30 -4.25 35.16
CA VAL A 38 5.42 -5.15 34.84
C VAL A 38 6.19 -5.53 36.11
N THR A 39 6.47 -4.58 37.00
CA THR A 39 7.19 -4.85 38.25
C THR A 39 6.39 -5.79 39.16
N ASN A 40 5.06 -5.71 39.15
CA ASN A 40 4.23 -6.61 39.94
C ASN A 40 4.23 -8.05 39.43
N ILE A 41 4.48 -8.26 38.13
CA ILE A 41 4.70 -9.60 37.54
C ILE A 41 6.06 -10.14 37.99
N ILE A 42 7.12 -9.33 37.88
CA ILE A 42 8.49 -9.73 38.25
C ILE A 42 8.62 -9.98 39.76
N ASN A 43 8.18 -9.02 40.57
CA ASN A 43 8.28 -9.06 42.03
C ASN A 43 7.31 -8.06 42.68
N LYS A 44 6.10 -8.53 42.97
CA LYS A 44 5.00 -7.75 43.58
C LYS A 44 5.38 -6.98 44.84
N TYR A 45 6.20 -7.57 45.70
CA TYR A 45 6.52 -7.02 47.02
C TYR A 45 7.87 -6.28 47.07
N THR A 46 8.41 -5.91 45.91
CA THR A 46 9.69 -5.19 45.85
C THR A 46 9.60 -3.75 46.36
N THR A 47 10.67 -3.29 47.00
CA THR A 47 10.89 -1.88 47.37
C THR A 47 11.51 -1.06 46.23
N SER A 48 11.94 -1.71 45.13
CA SER A 48 12.67 -1.08 44.01
C SER A 48 11.79 -0.32 42.99
N LYS A 49 10.49 -0.15 43.25
CA LYS A 49 9.55 0.47 42.29
C LYS A 49 9.97 1.87 41.87
N THR A 50 10.43 2.69 42.81
CA THR A 50 10.89 4.07 42.53
C THR A 50 12.08 4.09 41.58
N GLU A 51 13.07 3.22 41.81
CA GLU A 51 14.26 3.12 40.97
C GLU A 51 13.92 2.63 39.56
N ARG A 52 13.05 1.63 39.45
CA ARG A 52 12.60 1.09 38.14
C ARG A 52 11.86 2.12 37.31
N ARG A 53 11.01 2.94 37.94
CA ARG A 53 10.34 4.07 37.26
C ARG A 53 11.35 5.11 36.77
N SER A 54 12.33 5.47 37.60
CA SER A 54 13.39 6.40 37.22
C SER A 54 14.22 5.87 36.05
N HIS A 55 14.62 4.60 36.10
CA HIS A 55 15.35 3.94 35.02
C HIS A 55 14.55 3.91 33.72
N TYR A 56 13.25 3.60 33.80
CA TYR A 56 12.37 3.64 32.64
C TYR A 56 12.31 5.03 31.99
N GLN A 57 12.19 6.10 32.78
CA GLN A 57 12.19 7.47 32.23
C GLN A 57 13.51 7.84 31.55
N ILE A 58 14.65 7.44 32.13
CA ILE A 58 15.97 7.67 31.53
C ILE A 58 16.09 6.92 30.20
N THR A 59 15.81 5.62 30.19
CA THR A 59 15.90 4.78 28.99
C THR A 59 14.95 5.25 27.89
N LYS A 60 13.75 5.71 28.26
CA LYS A 60 12.76 6.25 27.33
C LYS A 60 13.28 7.47 26.56
N VAL A 61 14.00 8.37 27.24
CA VAL A 61 14.68 9.51 26.61
C VAL A 61 15.89 9.05 25.80
N THR A 62 16.74 8.18 26.36
CA THR A 62 17.97 7.70 25.72
C THR A 62 17.70 6.94 24.41
N PHE A 63 16.69 6.07 24.39
CA PHE A 63 16.31 5.29 23.22
C PHE A 63 15.24 5.97 22.36
N LEU A 64 14.86 7.22 22.69
CA LEU A 64 13.77 7.95 22.03
C LEU A 64 12.50 7.09 21.89
N VAL A 65 12.13 6.31 22.91
CA VAL A 65 11.06 5.28 22.80
C VAL A 65 9.70 5.91 22.46
N ASP A 66 9.47 7.18 22.82
CA ASP A 66 8.28 7.92 22.37
C ASP A 66 8.26 8.20 20.86
N SER A 67 9.42 8.27 20.20
CA SER A 67 9.50 8.32 18.73
C SER A 67 9.15 6.97 18.08
N CYS A 68 9.25 5.86 18.84
CA CYS A 68 8.84 4.53 18.38
C CYS A 68 7.32 4.32 18.43
N LYS A 69 6.54 5.16 19.14
CA LYS A 69 5.06 5.08 19.20
C LYS A 69 4.36 5.42 17.87
N ASN A 70 5.11 5.94 16.89
CA ASN A 70 4.59 6.25 15.55
C ASN A 70 4.93 5.18 14.51
N ILE A 71 5.49 4.02 14.88
CA ILE A 71 5.83 2.98 13.88
C ILE A 71 4.57 2.41 13.20
N ASN A 72 3.38 2.56 13.80
CA ASN A 72 2.09 2.13 13.22
C ASN A 72 1.13 3.29 12.87
N LYS A 73 1.58 4.55 12.86
CA LYS A 73 0.86 5.65 12.23
C LYS A 73 1.77 6.25 11.20
N ASP A 74 1.47 6.00 9.92
CA ASP A 74 2.03 6.63 8.72
C ASP A 74 3.10 7.68 9.04
N ILE A 75 4.32 7.22 9.38
CA ILE A 75 5.46 8.10 9.28
C ILE A 75 5.49 8.43 7.79
N PRO A 76 5.36 9.72 7.39
CA PRO A 76 5.43 10.05 5.98
C PRO A 76 6.74 9.49 5.47
N VAL A 77 6.66 8.39 4.71
CA VAL A 77 7.82 7.69 4.17
C VAL A 77 8.54 8.75 3.36
N LYS A 78 9.74 9.15 3.76
CA LYS A 78 10.42 10.23 3.05
C LYS A 78 10.84 9.73 1.67
N PRO A 79 10.79 10.58 0.64
CA PRO A 79 11.31 10.21 -0.66
C PRO A 79 12.78 9.80 -0.56
N ILE A 80 13.10 8.61 -1.08
CA ILE A 80 14.49 8.16 -1.16
C ILE A 80 15.16 8.87 -2.34
N SER A 81 16.39 9.34 -2.13
CA SER A 81 17.26 9.83 -3.18
C SER A 81 17.72 8.65 -4.04
N SER A 82 17.38 8.66 -5.32
CA SER A 82 17.67 7.55 -6.25
C SER A 82 17.96 8.08 -7.64
N LYS A 83 18.77 7.33 -8.40
CA LYS A 83 19.00 7.59 -9.83
C LYS A 83 17.82 7.17 -10.71
N VAL A 84 16.85 6.45 -10.16
CA VAL A 84 15.68 5.95 -10.87
C VAL A 84 14.65 7.06 -11.05
N ILE A 85 14.28 7.31 -12.31
CA ILE A 85 13.25 8.26 -12.70
C ILE A 85 11.94 7.51 -12.93
N ILE A 86 10.92 7.83 -12.14
CA ILE A 86 9.56 7.33 -12.32
C ILE A 86 8.77 8.33 -13.16
N LYS A 87 8.22 7.87 -14.28
CA LYS A 87 7.40 8.66 -15.21
C LYS A 87 5.95 8.17 -15.16
N PHE A 88 5.01 9.10 -15.31
CA PHE A 88 3.58 8.80 -15.35
C PHE A 88 3.04 9.03 -16.77
N GLY A 89 2.36 8.02 -17.32
CA GLY A 89 1.65 8.13 -18.58
C GLY A 89 0.36 8.95 -18.45
N LYS A 90 -0.26 9.27 -19.59
CA LYS A 90 -1.48 10.12 -19.67
C LYS A 90 -2.63 9.65 -18.77
N ASN A 91 -2.76 8.35 -18.56
CA ASN A 91 -3.83 7.74 -17.76
C ASN A 91 -3.39 7.31 -16.35
N ALA A 92 -2.17 7.68 -15.95
CA ALA A 92 -1.61 7.40 -14.65
C ALA A 92 -1.59 8.66 -13.81
N GLU A 93 -2.01 8.56 -12.56
CA GLU A 93 -2.11 9.69 -11.66
C GLU A 93 -1.15 9.53 -10.48
N GLN A 94 -0.17 10.43 -10.37
CA GLN A 94 0.88 10.32 -9.34
C GLN A 94 0.34 10.45 -7.91
N LYS A 95 -0.66 11.32 -7.69
CA LYS A 95 -1.22 11.58 -6.34
C LYS A 95 -1.88 10.35 -5.72
N VAL A 96 -2.25 9.34 -6.52
CA VAL A 96 -2.85 8.10 -6.03
C VAL A 96 -1.81 6.99 -5.85
N VAL A 97 -0.52 7.25 -6.06
CA VAL A 97 0.56 6.30 -5.79
C VAL A 97 1.29 6.73 -4.53
N ASN A 98 1.25 5.89 -3.50
CA ASN A 98 1.81 6.22 -2.20
C ASN A 98 3.35 6.20 -2.24
N GLU A 99 3.99 7.02 -1.41
CA GLU A 99 5.45 7.13 -1.37
C GLU A 99 6.14 5.80 -1.03
N LYS A 100 5.49 4.95 -0.21
CA LYS A 100 5.91 3.57 0.03
C LYS A 100 6.12 2.79 -1.28
N SER A 101 5.15 2.86 -2.19
CA SER A 101 5.20 2.19 -3.49
C SER A 101 6.26 2.81 -4.40
N LEU A 102 6.39 4.14 -4.42
CA LEU A 102 7.39 4.84 -5.23
C LEU A 102 8.82 4.50 -4.78
N ASN A 103 9.06 4.47 -3.48
CA ASN A 103 10.35 4.09 -2.91
C ASN A 103 10.71 2.64 -3.20
N LEU A 104 9.74 1.72 -3.11
CA LEU A 104 9.95 0.34 -3.52
C LEU A 104 10.34 0.24 -5.00
N LEU A 105 9.67 0.98 -5.88
CA LEU A 105 10.02 1.01 -7.31
C LEU A 105 11.43 1.56 -7.55
N LYS A 106 11.85 2.59 -6.82
CA LYS A 106 13.23 3.11 -6.89
C LYS A 106 14.24 2.07 -6.42
N GLU A 107 14.00 1.41 -5.29
CA GLU A 107 14.88 0.37 -4.76
C GLU A 107 15.05 -0.79 -5.76
N ILE A 108 13.93 -1.32 -6.26
CA ILE A 108 13.96 -2.40 -7.26
C ILE A 108 14.59 -1.92 -8.57
N GLY A 109 14.31 -0.69 -8.97
CA GLY A 109 14.90 -0.06 -10.16
C GLY A 109 16.43 -0.03 -10.07
N GLU A 110 17.00 0.38 -8.93
CA GLU A 110 18.45 0.39 -8.75
C GLU A 110 19.05 -1.01 -8.74
N LEU A 111 18.46 -1.92 -7.96
CA LEU A 111 18.90 -3.31 -7.84
C LEU A 111 18.96 -4.01 -9.20
N THR A 112 18.01 -3.70 -10.07
CA THR A 112 17.84 -4.34 -11.38
C THR A 112 18.35 -3.48 -12.54
N LYS A 113 19.01 -2.35 -12.24
CA LYS A 113 19.55 -1.39 -13.22
C LYS A 113 18.49 -0.86 -14.21
N ASN A 114 17.25 -0.73 -13.74
CA ASN A 114 16.13 -0.09 -14.43
C ASN A 114 15.99 1.37 -13.95
N TYR A 115 16.74 2.28 -14.56
CA TYR A 115 16.79 3.69 -14.15
C TYR A 115 15.65 4.57 -14.70
N SER A 116 14.85 4.05 -15.63
CA SER A 116 13.61 4.69 -16.07
C SER A 116 12.48 3.68 -15.90
N ILE A 117 11.46 4.05 -15.13
CA ILE A 117 10.26 3.24 -14.92
C ILE A 117 9.06 4.08 -15.32
N THR A 118 8.21 3.56 -16.21
CA THR A 118 7.01 4.27 -16.65
C THR A 118 5.76 3.57 -16.13
N ILE A 119 5.04 4.25 -15.24
CA ILE A 119 3.71 3.85 -14.78
C ILE A 119 2.70 4.35 -15.81
N ILE A 120 1.96 3.45 -16.44
CA ILE A 120 1.04 3.77 -17.55
C ILE A 120 -0.42 3.85 -17.10
N SER A 121 -0.74 3.26 -15.96
CA SER A 121 -2.08 3.31 -15.36
C SER A 121 -1.97 3.12 -13.84
N THR A 122 -2.90 3.73 -13.09
CA THR A 122 -2.97 3.68 -11.62
C THR A 122 -4.39 3.37 -11.17
N ALA A 123 -4.58 3.18 -9.86
CA ALA A 123 -5.89 3.08 -9.25
C ALA A 123 -6.81 4.25 -9.64
N ARG A 124 -8.10 3.98 -9.80
CA ARG A 124 -9.10 4.91 -10.34
C ARG A 124 -10.35 4.89 -9.49
N ASP A 125 -10.89 6.06 -9.24
CA ASP A 125 -12.28 6.17 -8.83
C ASP A 125 -13.25 5.72 -9.95
N PRO A 126 -14.53 5.51 -9.65
CA PRO A 126 -15.52 5.05 -10.63
C PRO A 126 -15.64 5.98 -11.85
N TYR A 127 -15.52 7.30 -11.66
CA TYR A 127 -15.64 8.28 -12.73
C TYR A 127 -14.45 8.17 -13.69
N ASN A 128 -13.23 8.09 -13.17
CA ASN A 128 -12.03 7.91 -13.95
C ASN A 128 -12.00 6.55 -14.67
N GLN A 129 -12.54 5.51 -14.06
CA GLN A 129 -12.75 4.23 -14.74
C GLN A 129 -13.72 4.37 -15.92
N ALA A 130 -14.87 5.04 -15.73
CA ALA A 130 -15.82 5.32 -16.81
C ALA A 130 -15.17 6.14 -17.94
N ARG A 131 -14.41 7.18 -17.60
CA ARG A 131 -13.67 8.01 -18.56
C ARG A 131 -12.70 7.18 -19.40
N VAL A 132 -11.90 6.32 -18.77
CA VAL A 132 -10.95 5.45 -19.49
C VAL A 132 -11.67 4.45 -20.39
N MET A 133 -12.77 3.85 -19.92
CA MET A 133 -13.61 2.98 -20.75
C MET A 133 -14.15 3.72 -21.97
N TYR A 134 -14.67 4.94 -21.78
CA TYR A 134 -15.13 5.80 -22.89
C TYR A 134 -14.00 6.08 -23.89
N GLU A 135 -12.83 6.51 -23.42
CA GLU A 135 -11.69 6.83 -24.29
C GLU A 135 -11.21 5.60 -25.07
N ASN A 136 -11.18 4.42 -24.44
CA ASN A 136 -10.84 3.17 -25.11
C ASN A 136 -11.85 2.79 -26.20
N ILE A 137 -13.15 3.05 -26.00
CA ILE A 137 -14.18 2.85 -27.03
C ILE A 137 -13.93 3.79 -28.21
N ILE A 138 -13.60 5.05 -27.96
CA ILE A 138 -13.34 6.03 -29.04
C ILE A 138 -12.08 5.66 -29.83
N LEU A 139 -11.02 5.22 -29.15
CA LEU A 139 -9.73 4.92 -29.78
C LEU A 139 -9.72 3.57 -30.51
N ASN A 140 -10.27 2.53 -29.89
CA ASN A 140 -10.14 1.15 -30.38
C ASN A 140 -11.45 0.56 -30.92
N GLY A 141 -12.56 1.29 -30.76
CA GLY A 141 -13.88 0.83 -31.18
C GLY A 141 -14.55 -0.10 -30.17
N MET A 142 -15.89 -0.15 -30.26
CA MET A 142 -16.75 -0.90 -29.35
C MET A 142 -16.49 -2.41 -29.40
N LYS A 143 -16.26 -2.95 -30.61
CA LYS A 143 -16.04 -4.38 -30.83
C LYS A 143 -14.83 -4.92 -30.06
N GLU A 144 -13.74 -4.14 -29.99
CA GLU A 144 -12.56 -4.53 -29.22
C GLU A 144 -12.82 -4.46 -27.72
N GLN A 145 -13.53 -3.44 -27.23
CA GLN A 145 -13.88 -3.35 -25.81
C GLN A 145 -14.77 -4.50 -25.35
N ARG A 146 -15.68 -4.97 -26.22
CA ARG A 146 -16.52 -6.15 -25.97
C ARG A 146 -15.70 -7.45 -25.81
N LYS A 147 -14.48 -7.53 -26.34
CA LYS A 147 -13.56 -8.68 -26.13
C LYS A 147 -12.73 -8.54 -24.86
N THR A 148 -12.40 -7.30 -24.49
CA THR A 148 -11.49 -7.00 -23.38
C THR A 148 -12.16 -7.11 -22.01
N TYR A 149 -13.39 -6.61 -21.86
CA TYR A 149 -14.04 -6.52 -20.55
C TYR A 149 -14.78 -7.80 -20.16
N ALA A 150 -14.70 -8.19 -18.89
CA ALA A 150 -15.52 -9.26 -18.31
C ALA A 150 -16.98 -8.81 -18.13
N ALA A 151 -17.85 -9.73 -17.69
CA ALA A 151 -19.32 -9.53 -17.62
C ALA A 151 -19.76 -8.23 -16.94
N SER A 152 -19.18 -7.83 -15.80
CA SER A 152 -19.51 -6.55 -15.16
C SER A 152 -19.13 -5.35 -16.02
N GLY A 153 -17.95 -5.38 -16.67
CA GLY A 153 -17.56 -4.35 -17.62
C GLY A 153 -18.44 -4.30 -18.86
N GLN A 154 -18.93 -5.45 -19.35
CA GLN A 154 -19.91 -5.51 -20.45
C GLN A 154 -21.19 -4.74 -20.13
N LYS A 155 -21.70 -4.83 -18.89
CA LYS A 155 -22.88 -4.07 -18.46
C LYS A 155 -22.64 -2.56 -18.49
N VAL A 156 -21.42 -2.10 -18.20
CA VAL A 156 -21.05 -0.68 -18.31
C VAL A 156 -20.97 -0.25 -19.77
N LEU A 157 -20.49 -1.14 -20.65
CA LEU A 157 -20.52 -0.92 -22.10
C LEU A 157 -21.97 -0.83 -22.64
N ASP A 158 -22.91 -1.59 -22.09
CA ASP A 158 -24.34 -1.46 -22.42
C ASP A 158 -24.88 -0.06 -22.04
N SER A 159 -24.48 0.45 -20.87
CA SER A 159 -24.82 1.82 -20.44
C SER A 159 -24.26 2.88 -21.39
N TYR A 160 -23.07 2.66 -21.96
CA TYR A 160 -22.52 3.54 -23.00
C TYR A 160 -23.41 3.54 -24.25
N GLU A 161 -23.76 2.38 -24.79
CA GLU A 161 -24.55 2.27 -26.02
C GLU A 161 -25.95 2.89 -25.84
N PHE A 162 -26.56 2.67 -24.68
CA PHE A 162 -27.84 3.27 -24.33
C PHE A 162 -27.77 4.80 -24.17
N ALA A 163 -26.75 5.32 -23.48
CA ALA A 163 -26.57 6.76 -23.34
C ALA A 163 -26.30 7.43 -24.71
N LYS A 164 -25.54 6.75 -25.57
CA LYS A 164 -25.24 7.21 -26.93
C LYS A 164 -26.46 7.19 -27.84
N SER A 165 -27.32 6.16 -27.78
CA SER A 165 -28.55 6.10 -28.57
C SER A 165 -29.56 7.19 -28.18
N LYS A 166 -29.48 7.67 -26.93
CA LYS A 166 -30.21 8.84 -26.44
C LYS A 166 -29.59 10.20 -26.84
N GLY A 167 -28.51 10.20 -27.62
CA GLY A 167 -27.85 11.43 -28.05
C GLY A 167 -27.16 12.21 -26.93
N LYS A 168 -26.82 11.56 -25.79
CA LYS A 168 -26.12 12.24 -24.70
C LYS A 168 -24.72 12.68 -25.14
N ALA A 169 -24.30 13.86 -24.69
CA ALA A 169 -22.94 14.33 -24.85
C ALA A 169 -21.96 13.50 -24.00
N LYS A 170 -20.66 13.57 -24.32
CA LYS A 170 -19.56 12.85 -23.65
C LYS A 170 -19.71 12.78 -22.13
N GLU A 171 -19.89 13.92 -21.48
CA GLU A 171 -19.99 14.01 -20.02
C GLU A 171 -21.21 13.26 -19.47
N GLY A 172 -22.34 13.36 -20.17
CA GLY A 172 -23.55 12.62 -19.83
C GLY A 172 -23.39 11.11 -19.99
N ILE A 173 -22.62 10.66 -20.99
CA ILE A 173 -22.30 9.24 -21.18
C ILE A 173 -21.39 8.74 -20.05
N ILE A 174 -20.32 9.48 -19.71
CA ILE A 174 -19.39 9.09 -18.64
C ILE A 174 -20.11 8.97 -17.31
N LYS A 175 -21.04 9.89 -16.98
CA LYS A 175 -21.83 9.81 -15.74
C LYS A 175 -22.76 8.60 -15.69
N GLU A 176 -23.36 8.20 -16.80
CA GLU A 176 -24.17 6.97 -16.86
C GLU A 176 -23.32 5.72 -16.66
N MET A 177 -22.14 5.69 -17.28
CA MET A 177 -21.17 4.61 -17.08
C MET A 177 -20.68 4.56 -15.63
N GLU A 178 -20.36 5.72 -15.03
CA GLU A 178 -19.96 5.83 -13.63
C GLU A 178 -21.05 5.31 -12.69
N ALA A 179 -22.30 5.72 -12.90
CA ALA A 179 -23.44 5.26 -12.10
C ALA A 179 -23.56 3.73 -12.17
N LYS A 180 -23.40 3.15 -13.36
CA LYS A 180 -23.40 1.70 -13.54
C LYS A 180 -22.21 1.03 -12.83
N ILE A 181 -21.02 1.63 -12.85
CA ILE A 181 -19.85 1.12 -12.12
C ILE A 181 -20.08 1.13 -10.60
N LYS A 182 -20.72 2.18 -10.08
CA LYS A 182 -21.09 2.26 -8.66
C LYS A 182 -22.13 1.20 -8.30
N GLU A 183 -23.15 1.01 -9.13
CA GLU A 183 -24.20 -0.01 -8.95
C GLU A 183 -23.65 -1.44 -8.92
N LEU A 184 -22.74 -1.78 -9.84
CA LEU A 184 -22.15 -3.12 -9.94
C LEU A 184 -21.07 -3.41 -8.89
N GLY A 185 -20.62 -2.38 -8.16
CA GLY A 185 -19.44 -2.45 -7.31
C GLY A 185 -18.15 -2.29 -8.13
N SER A 186 -17.38 -1.25 -7.83
CA SER A 186 -16.30 -0.79 -8.72
C SER A 186 -15.17 -1.81 -8.88
N THR A 187 -14.84 -2.55 -7.83
CA THR A 187 -13.84 -3.64 -7.85
C THR A 187 -14.24 -4.81 -8.74
N THR A 188 -15.54 -5.01 -9.02
CA THR A 188 -16.01 -6.07 -9.93
C THR A 188 -15.85 -5.68 -11.40
N VAL A 189 -15.84 -4.38 -11.70
CA VAL A 189 -15.67 -3.85 -13.05
C VAL A 189 -14.19 -3.74 -13.42
N SER A 190 -13.35 -3.34 -12.47
CA SER A 190 -11.93 -3.09 -12.73
C SER A 190 -11.08 -3.36 -11.50
N LYS A 191 -9.96 -4.08 -11.69
CA LYS A 191 -8.94 -4.26 -10.65
C LYS A 191 -8.30 -2.95 -10.20
N HIS A 192 -8.36 -1.91 -11.05
CA HIS A 192 -7.86 -0.57 -10.73
C HIS A 192 -8.84 0.23 -9.88
N CYS A 193 -10.09 -0.20 -9.71
CA CYS A 193 -11.04 0.51 -8.84
C CYS A 193 -10.92 0.06 -7.39
N VAL A 194 -9.82 0.45 -6.74
CA VAL A 194 -9.55 0.17 -5.34
C VAL A 194 -9.11 1.44 -4.60
N ASP A 195 -9.37 1.48 -3.30
CA ASP A 195 -8.92 2.57 -2.43
C ASP A 195 -7.38 2.55 -2.29
N PRO A 196 -6.67 3.60 -2.78
CA PRO A 196 -5.22 3.69 -2.70
C PRO A 196 -4.67 3.72 -1.26
N SER A 197 -5.49 4.04 -0.26
CA SER A 197 -5.10 3.99 1.16
C SER A 197 -5.02 2.56 1.70
N ILE A 198 -5.68 1.60 1.04
CA ILE A 198 -5.71 0.18 1.44
C ILE A 198 -4.78 -0.65 0.53
N MET A 199 -4.85 -0.39 -0.78
CA MET A 199 -4.11 -1.14 -1.79
C MET A 199 -3.72 -0.21 -2.92
N ASN A 200 -2.43 -0.16 -3.22
CA ASN A 200 -1.93 0.65 -4.31
C ASN A 200 -1.74 -0.23 -5.55
N VAL A 201 -2.51 0.08 -6.60
CA VAL A 201 -2.56 -0.70 -7.84
C VAL A 201 -2.10 0.19 -8.98
N PHE A 202 -1.16 -0.31 -9.77
CA PHE A 202 -0.64 0.40 -10.93
C PHE A 202 0.02 -0.55 -11.93
N ASP A 203 0.08 -0.10 -13.17
CA ASP A 203 0.68 -0.83 -14.28
C ASP A 203 2.02 -0.19 -14.67
N VAL A 204 3.09 -0.98 -14.68
CA VAL A 204 4.41 -0.57 -15.19
C VAL A 204 4.59 -1.10 -16.60
N SER A 205 4.96 -0.24 -17.56
CA SER A 205 5.25 -0.65 -18.93
C SER A 205 6.50 -1.55 -18.99
N ILE A 206 6.37 -2.74 -19.59
CA ILE A 206 7.50 -3.66 -19.80
C ILE A 206 8.46 -3.10 -20.84
N ALA A 207 7.93 -2.49 -21.91
CA ALA A 207 8.74 -1.91 -22.97
C ALA A 207 9.63 -0.74 -22.51
N GLY A 208 9.30 -0.11 -21.38
CA GLY A 208 10.09 0.97 -20.81
C GLY A 208 11.24 0.52 -19.91
N LEU A 209 11.35 -0.78 -19.60
CA LEU A 209 12.35 -1.33 -18.69
C LEU A 209 13.56 -1.88 -19.46
N SER A 210 14.77 -1.59 -18.97
CA SER A 210 16.02 -2.15 -19.50
C SER A 210 16.18 -3.64 -19.18
N ASN A 211 15.83 -4.04 -17.96
CA ASN A 211 15.94 -5.42 -17.46
C ASN A 211 14.59 -5.89 -16.89
N PRO A 212 13.57 -6.13 -17.74
CA PRO A 212 12.21 -6.43 -17.30
C PRO A 212 12.08 -7.75 -16.52
N LYS A 213 12.86 -8.78 -16.91
CA LYS A 213 12.84 -10.09 -16.23
C LYS A 213 13.37 -10.00 -14.80
N ASP A 214 14.47 -9.28 -14.60
CA ASP A 214 15.04 -9.06 -13.27
C ASP A 214 14.13 -8.20 -12.41
N PHE A 215 13.56 -7.14 -12.99
CA PHE A 215 12.56 -6.31 -12.33
C PHE A 215 11.40 -7.15 -11.80
N LYS A 216 10.79 -7.98 -12.66
CA LYS A 216 9.69 -8.87 -12.28
C LYS A 216 10.11 -9.81 -11.15
N ARG A 217 11.27 -10.45 -11.27
CA ARG A 217 11.75 -11.40 -10.25
C ARG A 217 11.88 -10.74 -8.87
N GLU A 218 12.45 -9.54 -8.81
CA GLU A 218 12.69 -8.86 -7.53
C GLU A 218 11.42 -8.22 -6.96
N ILE A 219 10.58 -7.58 -7.79
CA ILE A 219 9.34 -6.95 -7.32
C ILE A 219 8.35 -7.99 -6.78
N THR A 220 8.24 -9.17 -7.41
CA THR A 220 7.33 -10.25 -6.97
C THR A 220 7.63 -10.73 -5.54
N LYS A 221 8.86 -10.59 -5.04
CA LYS A 221 9.22 -10.98 -3.67
C LYS A 221 8.70 -9.99 -2.61
N LYS A 222 8.38 -8.75 -3.01
CA LYS A 222 8.11 -7.63 -2.10
C LYS A 222 6.69 -7.07 -2.18
N VAL A 223 5.86 -7.56 -3.11
CA VAL A 223 4.51 -7.04 -3.36
C VAL A 223 3.46 -8.12 -3.19
N THR A 224 2.20 -7.71 -3.03
CA THR A 224 1.08 -8.63 -2.84
C THR A 224 0.83 -9.46 -4.10
N LYS A 225 0.90 -8.82 -5.27
CA LYS A 225 0.63 -9.50 -6.54
C LYS A 225 1.32 -8.81 -7.72
N VAL A 226 1.75 -9.62 -8.69
CA VAL A 226 2.23 -9.17 -10.00
C VAL A 226 1.56 -10.01 -11.07
N LEU A 227 0.87 -9.37 -12.01
CA LEU A 227 0.31 -10.00 -13.21
C LEU A 227 1.01 -9.44 -14.45
N VAL A 228 1.10 -10.27 -15.49
CA VAL A 228 1.65 -9.88 -16.79
C VAL A 228 0.51 -9.84 -17.78
N GLU A 229 0.09 -8.64 -18.17
CA GLU A 229 -1.07 -8.41 -19.03
C GLU A 229 -0.70 -7.29 -20.02
N ASN A 230 -1.09 -7.37 -21.30
CA ASN A 230 -0.97 -6.25 -22.26
C ASN A 230 0.40 -5.52 -22.30
N ASN A 231 1.52 -6.25 -22.22
CA ASN A 231 2.87 -5.69 -22.16
C ASN A 231 3.14 -4.74 -20.97
N CYS A 232 2.42 -4.93 -19.88
CA CYS A 232 2.66 -4.28 -18.59
C CYS A 232 2.76 -5.30 -17.44
N TYR A 233 3.37 -4.84 -16.35
CA TYR A 233 3.29 -5.48 -15.05
C TYR A 233 2.22 -4.78 -14.22
N HIS A 234 1.09 -5.44 -14.01
CA HIS A 234 0.05 -5.01 -13.06
C HIS A 234 0.51 -5.39 -11.65
N ILE A 235 0.73 -4.40 -10.81
CA ILE A 235 1.33 -4.54 -9.47
C ILE A 235 0.31 -4.11 -8.42
N GLU A 236 0.17 -4.92 -7.37
CA GLU A 236 -0.67 -4.64 -6.21
C GLU A 236 0.18 -4.63 -4.94
N ILE A 237 0.16 -3.52 -4.21
CA ILE A 237 0.93 -3.32 -2.96
C ILE A 237 -0.02 -2.93 -1.83
N LYS A 238 -0.15 -3.79 -0.83
CA LYS A 238 -0.88 -3.46 0.40
C LYS A 238 -0.19 -2.30 1.12
N GLN A 239 -0.98 -1.29 1.47
CA GLN A 239 -0.48 -0.10 2.15
C GLN A 239 -0.35 -0.34 3.65
#